data_AF-A0A529K3W4-F1
#
_entry.id   AF-A0A529K3W4-F1
#
_cell.length_a   1.000
_cell.length_b   1.000
_cell.length_c   1.000
_cell.angle_alpha   90.00
_cell.angle_beta   90.00
_cell.angle_gamma   90.00
#
_symmetry.space_group_name_H-M   'P 1'
#
loop_
_entity.id
_entity.type
_entity.pdbx_description
1 polymer ?
#
loop_
_entity_poly.entity_id
_entity_poly.type
_entity_poly.pdbx_seq_one_letter_code
_entity_poly.pdbx_strand_id
1 'polypeptide(L)'
;IPEHRGEVDVKTAYVPGIDGFAIKISPGFFDNPKLGLPSVNGMMVLLSSKTGLVEALLLDNGYLTDIRTAAAGAVAAAHLSRPDSSIAAIFGAGVQAGLQLEALMLVRPIAEARIWARDPAKAEAAADALRERLG
;
A
#
# COMPACT_ATOMS: atom_id res chain seq x y z
N ILE A 1 9.29 16.45 10.45
CA ILE A 1 10.71 16.54 10.86
C ILE A 1 11.52 16.95 9.63
N PRO A 2 11.42 18.23 9.23
CA PRO A 2 11.99 18.73 7.98
C PRO A 2 13.50 18.50 7.86
N GLU A 3 14.23 18.55 8.99
CA GLU A 3 15.68 18.38 9.07
C GLU A 3 16.14 17.00 8.55
N HIS A 4 15.25 16.01 8.62
CA HIS A 4 15.49 14.64 8.17
C HIS A 4 14.66 14.26 6.94
N ARG A 5 14.05 15.26 6.27
CA ARG A 5 13.06 15.03 5.20
C ARG A 5 12.01 14.01 5.63
N GLY A 6 11.57 14.14 6.88
CA GLY A 6 10.66 13.21 7.53
C GLY A 6 9.31 13.84 7.82
N GLU A 7 8.28 13.02 7.83
CA GLU A 7 6.92 13.34 8.26
C GLU A 7 6.33 12.17 9.06
N VAL A 8 5.31 12.45 9.87
CA VAL A 8 4.57 11.43 10.60
C VAL A 8 3.10 11.73 10.51
N ASP A 9 2.36 10.76 9.98
CA ASP A 9 0.91 10.78 9.92
C ASP A 9 0.31 9.92 11.03
N VAL A 10 -0.58 10.52 11.84
CA VAL A 10 -1.41 9.79 12.79
C VAL A 10 -2.86 9.86 12.31
N LYS A 11 -3.48 8.70 12.11
CA LYS A 11 -4.86 8.60 11.60
C LYS A 11 -5.67 7.67 12.48
N THR A 12 -6.89 8.08 12.82
CA THR A 12 -7.81 7.29 13.66
C THR A 12 -9.07 6.95 12.87
N ALA A 13 -9.65 5.79 13.17
CA ALA A 13 -10.92 5.38 12.60
C ALA A 13 -11.71 4.54 13.59
N TYR A 14 -12.99 4.89 13.74
CA TYR A 14 -14.00 4.09 14.41
C TYR A 14 -15.10 3.76 13.40
N VAL A 15 -15.52 2.50 13.36
CA VAL A 15 -16.59 2.04 12.48
C VAL A 15 -17.71 1.51 13.38
N PRO A 16 -18.92 2.11 13.34
CA PRO A 16 -20.05 1.62 14.13
C PRO A 16 -20.32 0.13 13.90
N GLY A 17 -20.52 -0.61 14.98
CA GLY A 17 -20.75 -2.07 14.95
C GLY A 17 -19.49 -2.93 15.05
N ILE A 18 -18.30 -2.32 15.12
CA ILE A 18 -17.05 -3.00 15.48
C ILE A 18 -16.71 -2.65 16.94
N ASP A 19 -16.40 -3.65 17.76
CA ASP A 19 -16.07 -3.50 19.19
C ASP A 19 -14.67 -2.91 19.45
N GLY A 20 -14.17 -2.09 18.52
CA GLY A 20 -12.87 -1.46 18.59
C GLY A 20 -12.71 -0.26 17.66
N PHE A 21 -11.68 0.55 17.89
CA PHE A 21 -11.22 1.59 16.99
C PHE A 21 -9.71 1.49 16.81
N ALA A 22 -9.22 1.91 15.64
CA ALA A 22 -7.82 1.78 15.28
C ALA A 22 -7.13 3.14 15.17
N ILE A 23 -5.88 3.19 15.61
CA ILE A 23 -4.96 4.30 15.38
C ILE A 23 -3.80 3.78 14.55
N LYS A 24 -3.54 4.42 13.40
CA LYS A 24 -2.34 4.20 12.61
C LYS A 24 -1.33 5.29 12.90
N ILE A 25 -0.07 4.89 13.09
CA ILE A 25 1.08 5.81 13.14
C ILE A 25 1.99 5.44 11.96
N SER A 26 2.21 6.38 11.05
CA SER A 26 2.86 6.14 9.75
C SER A 26 3.95 7.17 9.50
N PRO A 27 5.20 6.91 9.94
CA PRO A 27 6.34 7.73 9.60
C PRO A 27 6.78 7.55 8.14
N GLY A 28 7.04 8.66 7.45
CA GLY A 28 7.70 8.71 6.15
C GLY A 28 9.04 9.44 6.27
N PHE A 29 10.15 8.78 5.97
CA PHE A 29 11.50 9.35 5.98
C PHE A 29 12.16 9.09 4.64
N PHE A 30 12.04 10.04 3.72
CA PHE A 30 12.32 9.79 2.30
C PHE A 30 13.80 9.63 1.96
N ASP A 31 14.71 9.98 2.89
CA ASP A 31 16.15 9.77 2.76
C ASP A 31 16.63 8.42 3.34
N ASN A 32 15.78 7.65 4.02
CA ASN A 32 16.12 6.32 4.55
C ASN A 32 16.74 5.35 3.54
N PRO A 33 16.37 5.33 2.24
CA PRO A 33 17.03 4.47 1.28
C PRO A 33 18.54 4.69 1.17
N LYS A 34 19.03 5.90 1.47
CA LYS A 34 20.48 6.20 1.52
C LYS A 34 21.18 5.46 2.67
N LEU A 35 20.42 5.04 3.68
CA LEU A 35 20.86 4.29 4.85
C LEU A 35 20.54 2.79 4.74
N GLY A 36 20.01 2.33 3.61
CA GLY A 36 19.54 0.95 3.45
C GLY A 36 18.23 0.63 4.19
N LEU A 37 17.46 1.65 4.58
CA LEU A 37 16.19 1.50 5.28
C LEU A 37 14.98 1.84 4.37
N PRO A 38 13.78 1.31 4.63
CA PRO A 38 12.57 1.70 3.90
C PRO A 38 12.20 3.17 4.10
N SER A 39 11.68 3.83 3.06
CA SER A 39 11.20 5.22 3.13
C SER A 39 9.93 5.39 3.98
N VAL A 40 9.13 4.34 4.11
CA VAL A 40 7.89 4.34 4.89
C VAL A 40 7.97 3.21 5.90
N ASN A 41 7.48 3.46 7.10
CA ASN A 41 7.31 2.49 8.15
C ASN A 41 5.97 2.76 8.86
N GLY A 42 5.58 1.92 9.81
CA GLY A 42 4.39 2.19 10.61
C GLY A 42 4.03 1.09 11.59
N MET A 43 3.01 1.40 12.38
CA MET A 43 2.35 0.48 13.30
C MET A 43 0.87 0.81 13.40
N MET A 44 0.10 -0.18 13.85
CA MET A 44 -1.32 -0.06 14.14
C MET A 44 -1.57 -0.36 15.62
N VAL A 45 -2.43 0.43 16.26
CA VAL A 45 -2.94 0.17 17.60
C VAL A 45 -4.44 -0.09 17.48
N LEU A 46 -4.91 -1.23 18.00
CA LEU A 46 -6.33 -1.51 18.18
C LEU A 46 -6.69 -1.24 19.64
N LEU A 47 -7.75 -0.47 19.85
CA LEU A 47 -8.26 -0.14 21.16
C LEU A 47 -9.73 -0.53 21.27
N SER A 48 -10.13 -0.98 22.45
CA SER A 48 -11.52 -1.27 22.77
C SER A 48 -12.37 -0.01 22.66
N SER A 49 -13.45 -0.04 21.87
CA SER A 49 -14.39 1.09 21.79
C SER A 49 -15.24 1.24 23.06
N LYS A 50 -15.28 0.21 23.91
CA LYS A 50 -16.01 0.20 25.19
C LYS A 50 -15.20 0.78 26.34
N THR A 51 -13.90 0.46 26.41
CA THR A 51 -13.07 0.79 27.58
C THR A 51 -11.92 1.75 27.28
N GLY A 52 -11.58 1.94 26.00
CA GLY A 52 -10.41 2.71 25.59
C GLY A 52 -9.07 2.01 25.84
N LEU A 53 -9.07 0.78 26.37
CA LEU A 53 -7.85 0.01 26.61
C LEU A 53 -7.28 -0.53 25.29
N VAL A 54 -5.96 -0.60 25.20
CA VAL A 54 -5.26 -1.22 24.07
C VAL A 54 -5.53 -2.72 24.09
N GLU A 55 -6.01 -3.24 22.96
CA GLU A 55 -6.27 -4.66 22.76
C GLU A 55 -5.16 -5.31 21.93
N ALA A 56 -4.58 -4.58 20.98
CA ALA A 56 -3.44 -5.06 20.21
C ALA A 56 -2.54 -3.92 19.73
N LEU A 57 -1.24 -4.22 19.63
CA LEU A 57 -0.24 -3.39 18.96
C LEU A 57 0.40 -4.23 17.85
N LEU A 58 0.27 -3.76 16.61
CA LEU A 58 0.84 -4.40 15.43
C LEU A 58 2.04 -3.60 14.95
N LEU A 59 3.24 -4.15 15.13
CA LEU A 59 4.49 -3.63 14.59
C LEU A 59 4.69 -4.20 13.18
N ASP A 60 3.75 -3.89 12.29
CA ASP A 60 3.64 -4.50 10.96
C ASP A 60 4.57 -3.88 9.90
N ASN A 61 5.36 -2.89 10.32
CA ASN A 61 6.26 -2.11 9.47
C ASN A 61 5.58 -1.53 8.22
N GLY A 62 4.30 -1.18 8.31
CA GLY A 62 3.52 -0.62 7.21
C GLY A 62 2.87 -1.65 6.29
N TYR A 63 2.98 -2.96 6.56
CA TYR A 63 2.35 -4.02 5.77
C TYR A 63 0.84 -3.81 5.55
N LEU A 64 0.08 -3.49 6.60
CA LEU A 64 -1.35 -3.23 6.47
C LEU A 64 -1.63 -1.95 5.67
N THR A 65 -0.73 -0.96 5.72
CA THR A 65 -0.84 0.22 4.84
C THR A 65 -0.68 -0.19 3.39
N ASP A 66 0.25 -1.08 3.09
CA ASP A 66 0.51 -1.53 1.74
C ASP A 66 -0.68 -2.29 1.14
N ILE A 67 -1.16 -3.30 1.87
CA ILE A 67 -2.26 -4.17 1.41
C ILE A 67 -3.56 -3.38 1.28
N ARG A 68 -3.94 -2.57 2.27
CA ARG A 68 -5.19 -1.82 2.22
C ARG A 68 -5.20 -0.77 1.10
N THR A 69 -4.03 -0.22 0.76
CA THR A 69 -3.93 0.79 -0.32
C THR A 69 -4.17 0.14 -1.68
N ALA A 70 -3.64 -1.07 -1.91
CA ALA A 70 -3.94 -1.88 -3.09
C ALA A 70 -5.40 -2.34 -3.14
N ALA A 71 -5.92 -2.86 -2.03
CA ALA A 71 -7.32 -3.31 -1.94
C ALA A 71 -8.31 -2.18 -2.24
N ALA A 72 -8.07 -0.96 -1.71
CA ALA A 72 -8.92 0.20 -2.02
C ALA A 72 -8.91 0.53 -3.52
N GLY A 73 -7.76 0.44 -4.18
CA GLY A 73 -7.63 0.60 -5.63
C GLY A 73 -8.43 -0.44 -6.40
N ALA A 74 -8.36 -1.72 -6.00
CA ALA A 74 -9.14 -2.80 -6.60
C ALA A 74 -10.65 -2.60 -6.43
N VAL A 75 -11.12 -2.20 -5.25
CA VAL A 75 -12.54 -1.87 -5.03
C VAL A 75 -12.98 -0.75 -5.96
N ALA A 76 -12.20 0.33 -6.06
CA ALA A 76 -12.50 1.41 -6.99
C ALA A 76 -12.54 0.92 -8.45
N ALA A 77 -11.56 0.12 -8.88
CA ALA A 77 -11.53 -0.46 -10.22
C ALA A 77 -12.74 -1.37 -10.48
N ALA A 78 -13.15 -2.18 -9.50
CA ALA A 78 -14.28 -3.09 -9.60
C ALA A 78 -15.59 -2.37 -9.94
N HIS A 79 -15.76 -1.14 -9.46
CA HIS A 79 -16.96 -0.33 -9.70
C HIS A 79 -16.84 0.67 -10.84
N LEU A 80 -15.63 1.18 -11.12
CA LEU A 80 -15.46 2.34 -12.01
C LEU A 80 -14.78 2.01 -13.35
N SER A 81 -14.08 0.89 -13.47
CA SER A 81 -13.44 0.49 -14.74
C SER A 81 -14.35 -0.44 -15.55
N ARG A 82 -14.12 -0.50 -16.87
CA ARG A 82 -14.87 -1.44 -17.73
C ARG A 82 -14.63 -2.89 -17.29
N PRO A 83 -15.67 -3.75 -17.26
CA PRO A 83 -15.53 -5.15 -16.83
C PRO A 83 -14.51 -5.96 -17.63
N ASP A 84 -14.29 -5.57 -18.89
CA ASP A 84 -13.37 -6.21 -19.85
C ASP A 84 -11.99 -5.56 -19.93
N SER A 85 -11.64 -4.67 -18.99
CA SER A 85 -10.32 -4.05 -18.96
C SER A 85 -9.24 -5.11 -18.81
N SER A 86 -8.39 -5.26 -19.83
CA SER A 86 -7.35 -6.29 -19.91
C SER A 86 -5.92 -5.76 -19.88
N ILE A 87 -5.73 -4.44 -19.96
CA ILE A 87 -4.42 -3.79 -19.93
C ILE A 87 -4.37 -2.78 -18.77
N ALA A 88 -3.43 -2.97 -17.85
CA ALA A 88 -3.17 -2.03 -16.76
C ALA A 88 -1.95 -1.15 -17.08
N ALA A 89 -2.08 0.17 -16.93
CA ALA A 89 -0.95 1.09 -16.96
C ALA A 89 -0.59 1.50 -15.54
N ILE A 90 0.68 1.35 -15.16
CA ILE A 90 1.19 1.60 -13.81
C ILE A 90 2.29 2.65 -13.88
N PHE A 91 2.12 3.72 -13.11
CA PHE A 91 3.09 4.80 -12.98
C PHE A 91 3.79 4.68 -11.63
N GLY A 92 5.03 4.19 -11.66
CA GLY A 92 5.85 3.88 -10.49
C GLY A 92 6.33 2.43 -10.52
N ALA A 93 7.48 2.19 -9.88
CA ALA A 93 8.12 0.87 -9.78
C ALA A 93 8.47 0.53 -8.32
N GLY A 94 7.69 1.03 -7.36
CA GLY A 94 7.83 0.71 -5.94
C GLY A 94 6.90 -0.45 -5.53
N VAL A 95 6.87 -0.75 -4.23
CA VAL A 95 6.04 -1.83 -3.64
C VAL A 95 4.58 -1.76 -4.11
N GLN A 96 3.98 -0.57 -4.12
CA GLN A 96 2.60 -0.40 -4.56
C GLN A 96 2.35 -0.74 -6.03
N ALA A 97 3.34 -0.65 -6.92
CA ALA A 97 3.16 -1.02 -8.33
C ALA A 97 2.75 -2.50 -8.45
N GLY A 98 3.43 -3.37 -7.71
CA GLY A 98 3.12 -4.80 -7.70
C GLY A 98 1.82 -5.13 -6.99
N LEU A 99 1.60 -4.57 -5.80
CA LEU A 99 0.40 -4.86 -5.01
C LEU A 99 -0.88 -4.35 -5.70
N GLN A 100 -0.83 -3.18 -6.34
CA GLN A 100 -1.96 -2.67 -7.12
C GLN A 100 -2.26 -3.57 -8.32
N LEU A 101 -1.24 -4.06 -9.03
CA LEU A 101 -1.43 -4.99 -10.14
C LEU A 101 -2.08 -6.30 -9.67
N GLU A 102 -1.56 -6.91 -8.60
CA GLU A 102 -2.15 -8.10 -7.99
C GLU A 102 -3.61 -7.88 -7.62
N ALA A 103 -3.90 -6.79 -6.91
CA ALA A 103 -5.26 -6.49 -6.48
C ALA A 103 -6.19 -6.21 -7.67
N LEU A 104 -5.70 -5.57 -8.75
CA LEU A 104 -6.45 -5.38 -9.99
C LEU A 104 -6.78 -6.71 -10.68
N MET A 105 -5.84 -7.66 -10.71
CA MET A 105 -6.06 -9.00 -11.28
C MET A 105 -7.14 -9.80 -10.55
N LEU A 106 -7.42 -9.51 -9.28
CA LEU A 106 -8.52 -10.13 -8.54
C LEU A 106 -9.91 -9.69 -9.01
N VAL A 107 -10.00 -8.53 -9.67
CA VAL A 107 -11.28 -7.91 -10.01
C VAL A 107 -11.46 -7.65 -11.51
N ARG A 108 -10.40 -7.81 -12.33
CA ARG A 108 -10.39 -7.60 -13.78
C ARG A 108 -9.53 -8.64 -14.50
N PRO A 109 -9.85 -8.96 -15.77
CA PRO A 109 -9.09 -9.93 -16.57
C PRO A 109 -7.81 -9.29 -17.15
N ILE A 110 -6.95 -8.75 -16.28
CA ILE A 110 -5.69 -8.11 -16.70
C ILE A 110 -4.76 -9.17 -17.29
N ALA A 111 -4.38 -8.97 -18.54
CA ALA A 111 -3.48 -9.84 -19.31
C ALA A 111 -2.15 -9.14 -19.65
N GLU A 112 -2.10 -7.81 -19.57
CA GLU A 112 -0.90 -7.02 -19.84
C GLU A 112 -0.77 -5.88 -18.82
N ALA A 113 0.44 -5.69 -18.28
CA ALA A 113 0.78 -4.53 -17.48
C ALA A 113 1.88 -3.70 -18.16
N ARG A 114 1.67 -2.39 -18.28
CA ARG A 114 2.64 -1.42 -18.80
C ARG A 114 3.14 -0.57 -17.64
N ILE A 115 4.43 -0.69 -17.33
CA ILE A 115 5.03 -0.01 -16.18
C ILE A 115 5.90 1.13 -16.70
N TRP A 116 5.68 2.32 -16.15
CA TRP A 116 6.54 3.48 -16.36
C TRP A 116 7.11 3.93 -15.02
N ALA A 117 8.39 4.29 -15.00
CA ALA A 117 9.01 4.96 -13.86
C ALA A 117 10.03 6.00 -14.36
N ARG A 118 10.36 6.97 -13.50
CA ARG A 118 11.41 7.98 -13.78
C ARG A 118 12.77 7.36 -14.07
N ASP A 119 13.03 6.20 -13.47
CA ASP A 119 14.23 5.39 -13.66
C ASP A 119 13.83 4.15 -14.47
N PRO A 120 14.18 4.07 -15.77
CA PRO A 120 13.80 2.96 -16.64
C PRO A 120 14.28 1.60 -16.12
N ALA A 121 15.48 1.54 -15.53
CA ALA A 121 16.03 0.29 -15.00
C ALA A 121 15.18 -0.26 -13.85
N LYS A 122 14.57 0.62 -13.03
CA LYS A 122 13.62 0.19 -11.99
C LYS A 122 12.29 -0.30 -12.58
N ALA A 123 11.82 0.31 -13.67
CA ALA A 123 10.61 -0.15 -14.35
C ALA A 123 10.82 -1.54 -14.95
N GLU A 124 11.96 -1.78 -15.59
CA GLU A 124 12.37 -3.09 -16.13
C GLU A 124 12.48 -4.13 -15.01
N ALA A 125 13.23 -3.86 -13.94
CA ALA A 125 13.37 -4.77 -12.82
C ALA A 125 12.03 -5.11 -12.14
N ALA A 126 11.13 -4.12 -12.01
CA ALA A 126 9.79 -4.35 -11.47
C ALA A 126 8.94 -5.20 -12.43
N ALA A 127 9.03 -4.96 -13.74
CA ALA A 127 8.31 -5.75 -14.74
C ALA A 127 8.77 -7.21 -14.75
N ASP A 128 10.08 -7.46 -14.68
CA ASP A 128 10.64 -8.81 -14.62
C ASP A 128 10.20 -9.55 -13.36
N ALA A 129 10.31 -8.91 -12.20
CA ALA A 129 9.87 -9.50 -10.92
C ALA A 129 8.36 -9.77 -10.88
N LEU A 130 7.55 -8.92 -11.53
CA LEU A 130 6.10 -9.11 -11.63
C LEU A 130 5.74 -10.23 -12.58
N ARG A 131 6.41 -10.33 -13.74
CA ARG A 131 6.23 -11.43 -14.69
C ARG A 131 6.60 -12.77 -14.07
N GLU A 132 7.68 -12.84 -13.30
CA GLU A 132 8.06 -14.08 -12.59
C GLU A 132 7.01 -14.50 -11.56
N ARG A 133 6.45 -13.53 -10.81
CA ARG A 133 5.49 -13.81 -9.73
C ARG A 133 4.08 -14.09 -10.22
N LEU A 134 3.63 -13.41 -11.28
CA LEU A 134 2.21 -13.38 -11.69
C LEU A 134 1.93 -14.14 -13.00
N GLY A 135 2.97 -14.56 -13.72
CA GLY A 135 2.86 -15.14 -15.07
C GLY A 135 2.73 -14.08 -16.15
#